data_AF-A0A429ETR2-F1
#
_entry.id   AF-A0A429ETR2-F1
#
_cell.length_a   1.000
_cell.length_b   1.000
_cell.length_c   1.000
_cell.angle_alpha   90.00
_cell.angle_beta   90.00
_cell.angle_gamma   90.00
#
_symmetry.space_group_name_H-M   'P 1'
#
loop_
_entity.id
_entity.type
_entity.pdbx_description
1 polymer ?
#
loop_
_entity_poly.entity_id
_entity_poly.type
_entity_poly.pdbx_seq_one_letter_code
_entity_poly.pdbx_strand_id
1 'polypeptide(L)'
;SYGAFVKLALAVLVVRLLFTTVLGSPIPGTHTLVTLPEVPLPDWAQGIRLGGRVTAEGLAFALYDAMKLATLLICVGAANALANPSRLLKSLPGALYEMGVAVVVALTFAPNLIADVRRLRAARRLRGRPDSGVRGLLQVGLPVLEGALERSVALAAAMDARGYGRTAQVPTAVRRTTAALTLGGLLGVCAGTYGLLTAAGGTYGIPVLVVGVAAALAGLWLGGRRTVRSRYRPDRWGARAWLVTGSGVAVAAALFLAAARDPAALHPGVVPLVAPSLPLWPAAAILVGLLPALLTPAPETAAKEPS
;
A
#
# COMPACT_ATOMS: atom_id res chain seq x y z
N SER A 1 -9.62 -8.32 5.89
CA SER A 1 -9.11 -7.07 5.30
C SER A 1 -9.58 -6.90 3.87
N TYR A 2 -9.40 -7.88 2.97
CA TYR A 2 -9.76 -7.79 1.54
C TYR A 2 -11.19 -7.26 1.28
N GLY A 3 -12.21 -7.83 1.92
CA GLY A 3 -13.59 -7.39 1.74
C GLY A 3 -13.85 -5.92 2.10
N ALA A 4 -13.07 -5.31 2.99
CA ALA A 4 -13.17 -3.88 3.30
C ALA A 4 -12.63 -3.02 2.16
N PHE A 5 -11.53 -3.43 1.53
CA PHE A 5 -10.97 -2.75 0.35
C PHE A 5 -11.90 -2.86 -0.87
N VAL A 6 -12.55 -4.01 -1.08
CA VAL A 6 -13.56 -4.17 -2.14
C VAL A 6 -14.76 -3.26 -1.89
N LYS A 7 -15.25 -3.18 -0.65
CA LYS A 7 -16.34 -2.24 -0.28
C LYS A 7 -15.93 -0.79 -0.49
N LEU A 8 -14.71 -0.41 -0.12
CA LEU A 8 -14.18 0.93 -0.34
C LEU A 8 -14.05 1.24 -1.84
N ALA A 9 -13.57 0.30 -2.65
CA ALA A 9 -13.47 0.44 -4.10
C ALA A 9 -14.84 0.63 -4.76
N LEU A 10 -15.83 -0.15 -4.34
CA LEU A 10 -17.21 0.00 -4.78
C LEU A 10 -17.79 1.35 -4.37
N ALA A 11 -17.53 1.79 -3.12
CA ALA A 11 -17.96 3.09 -2.63
C ALA A 11 -17.35 4.23 -3.46
N VAL A 12 -16.04 4.18 -3.75
CA VAL A 12 -15.37 5.17 -4.63
C VAL A 12 -16.01 5.19 -6.01
N LEU A 13 -16.31 4.02 -6.59
CA LEU A 13 -16.95 3.93 -7.89
C LEU A 13 -18.35 4.55 -7.91
N VAL A 14 -19.19 4.21 -6.93
CA VAL A 14 -20.55 4.75 -6.80
C VAL A 14 -20.53 6.25 -6.55
N VAL A 15 -19.70 6.70 -5.62
CA VAL A 15 -19.54 8.13 -5.31
C VAL A 15 -19.08 8.88 -6.55
N ARG A 16 -18.07 8.39 -7.28
CA ARG A 16 -17.56 9.07 -8.47
C ARG A 16 -18.61 9.18 -9.58
N LEU A 17 -19.35 8.11 -9.83
CA LEU A 17 -20.47 8.11 -10.78
C LEU A 17 -21.55 9.11 -10.33
N LEU A 18 -21.94 9.07 -9.06
CA LEU A 18 -22.96 9.97 -8.51
C LEU A 18 -22.54 11.43 -8.64
N PHE A 19 -21.29 11.76 -8.28
CA PHE A 19 -20.74 13.10 -8.45
C PHE A 19 -20.74 13.52 -9.92
N THR A 20 -20.35 12.65 -10.86
CA THR A 20 -20.44 12.98 -12.30
C THR A 20 -21.89 13.16 -12.78
N THR A 21 -22.84 12.39 -12.25
CA THR A 21 -24.26 12.56 -12.62
C THR A 21 -24.87 13.84 -12.06
N VAL A 22 -24.45 14.30 -10.87
CA VAL A 22 -25.03 15.46 -10.18
C VAL A 22 -24.30 16.76 -10.55
N LEU A 23 -22.97 16.74 -10.66
CA LEU A 23 -22.15 17.92 -11.00
C LEU A 23 -21.89 18.06 -12.52
N GLY A 24 -22.42 17.13 -13.32
CA GLY A 24 -22.15 17.04 -14.74
C GLY A 24 -20.73 16.57 -15.07
N SER A 25 -20.49 16.28 -16.34
CA SER A 25 -19.16 15.94 -16.86
C SER A 25 -18.62 17.09 -17.72
N PRO A 26 -17.33 17.46 -17.58
CA PRO A 26 -16.70 18.45 -18.45
C PRO A 26 -16.44 17.94 -19.88
N ILE A 27 -16.79 16.68 -20.17
CA ILE A 27 -16.54 16.04 -21.47
C ILE A 27 -17.66 16.37 -22.45
N PRO A 28 -17.33 16.86 -23.66
CA PRO A 28 -18.31 17.04 -24.72
C PRO A 28 -18.97 15.69 -25.05
N GLY A 29 -20.29 15.61 -24.96
CA GLY A 29 -21.04 14.40 -25.31
C GLY A 29 -22.18 14.73 -26.23
N THR A 30 -22.39 13.87 -27.23
CA THR A 30 -23.48 13.98 -28.20
C THR A 30 -24.71 13.17 -27.77
N HIS A 31 -24.50 12.11 -26.97
CA HIS A 31 -25.56 11.22 -26.53
C HIS A 31 -26.05 11.55 -25.11
N THR A 32 -27.18 12.27 -25.01
CA THR A 32 -27.78 12.58 -23.70
C THR A 32 -28.72 11.49 -23.22
N LEU A 33 -28.48 11.00 -22.01
CA LEU A 33 -29.28 9.97 -21.36
C LEU A 33 -30.42 10.59 -20.54
N VAL A 34 -30.09 11.54 -19.67
CA VAL A 34 -31.03 12.16 -18.72
C VAL A 34 -30.71 13.64 -18.60
N THR A 35 -31.73 14.48 -18.47
CA THR A 35 -31.59 15.90 -18.17
C THR A 35 -32.08 16.17 -16.75
N LEU A 36 -31.17 16.54 -15.85
CA LEU A 36 -31.53 16.99 -14.51
C LEU A 36 -31.84 18.50 -14.54
N PRO A 37 -32.76 18.98 -13.70
CA PRO A 37 -33.04 20.42 -13.58
C PRO A 37 -31.74 21.14 -13.19
N GLU A 38 -31.37 22.12 -14.00
CA GLU A 38 -30.16 22.92 -13.79
C GLU A 38 -30.45 24.01 -12.75
N VAL A 39 -29.64 24.06 -11.70
CA VAL A 39 -29.70 25.17 -10.74
C VAL A 39 -28.73 26.25 -11.23
N PRO A 40 -29.20 27.46 -11.60
CA PRO A 40 -28.30 28.52 -12.03
C PRO A 40 -27.40 28.90 -10.84
N LEU A 41 -26.11 28.60 -10.99
CA LEU A 41 -25.11 28.98 -10.01
C LEU A 41 -24.60 30.40 -10.28
N PRO A 42 -24.22 31.16 -9.23
CA PRO A 42 -23.70 32.51 -9.40
C PRO A 42 -22.36 32.52 -10.16
N ASP A 43 -22.00 33.68 -10.73
CA ASP A 43 -20.84 33.82 -11.63
C ASP A 43 -19.48 33.43 -11.04
N TRP A 44 -19.34 33.39 -9.71
CA TRP A 44 -18.14 32.92 -9.02
C TRP A 44 -17.97 31.39 -9.02
N ALA A 45 -19.01 30.65 -9.41
CA ALA A 45 -19.05 29.18 -9.43
C ALA A 45 -19.23 28.60 -10.85
N GLN A 46 -18.86 29.33 -11.91
CA GLN A 46 -19.02 28.90 -13.32
C GLN A 46 -18.25 27.62 -13.70
N GLY A 47 -17.37 27.10 -12.84
CA GLY A 47 -16.68 25.82 -13.03
C GLY A 47 -17.45 24.58 -12.55
N ILE A 48 -18.57 24.75 -11.85
CA ILE A 48 -19.38 23.64 -11.30
C ILE A 48 -20.80 23.82 -11.82
N ARG A 49 -21.35 22.81 -12.50
CA ARG A 49 -22.76 22.79 -12.91
C ARG A 49 -23.51 21.83 -12.00
N LEU A 50 -24.45 22.29 -11.18
CA LEU A 50 -25.35 21.36 -10.49
C LEU A 50 -26.53 21.04 -11.41
N GLY A 51 -26.60 19.77 -11.84
CA GLY A 51 -27.61 19.28 -12.77
C GLY A 51 -27.22 19.45 -14.23
N GLY A 52 -28.21 19.45 -15.12
CA GLY A 52 -28.03 19.57 -16.56
C GLY A 52 -28.03 18.24 -17.32
N ARG A 53 -27.47 18.24 -18.53
CA ARG A 53 -27.49 17.10 -19.45
C ARG A 53 -26.45 16.05 -19.03
N VAL A 54 -26.89 14.87 -18.60
CA VAL A 54 -26.05 13.70 -18.35
C VAL A 54 -25.80 12.98 -19.67
N THR A 55 -24.54 13.00 -20.12
CA THR A 55 -24.11 12.37 -21.37
C THR A 55 -23.57 10.96 -21.14
N ALA A 56 -23.76 10.06 -22.11
CA ALA A 56 -23.22 8.71 -22.06
C ALA A 56 -21.68 8.71 -22.06
N GLU A 57 -21.08 9.62 -22.82
CA GLU A 57 -19.63 9.83 -22.92
C GLU A 57 -19.03 10.26 -21.58
N GLY A 58 -19.68 11.22 -20.91
CA GLY A 58 -19.25 11.70 -19.61
C GLY A 58 -19.34 10.61 -18.53
N LEU A 59 -20.39 9.80 -18.55
CA LEU A 59 -20.57 8.69 -17.62
C LEU A 59 -19.56 7.56 -17.89
N ALA A 60 -19.32 7.21 -19.16
CA ALA A 60 -18.32 6.22 -19.56
C ALA A 60 -16.91 6.62 -19.12
N PHE A 61 -16.54 7.88 -19.29
CA PHE A 61 -15.26 8.39 -18.79
C PHE A 61 -15.13 8.28 -17.27
N ALA A 62 -16.15 8.73 -16.53
CA ALA A 62 -16.15 8.65 -15.08
C ALA A 62 -16.09 7.19 -14.59
N LEU A 63 -16.78 6.28 -15.30
CA LEU A 63 -16.72 4.84 -15.03
C LEU A 63 -15.30 4.28 -15.27
N TYR A 64 -14.67 4.60 -16.40
CA TYR A 64 -13.31 4.13 -16.70
C TYR A 64 -12.30 4.62 -15.66
N ASP A 65 -12.35 5.90 -15.30
CA ASP A 65 -11.45 6.46 -14.31
C ASP A 65 -11.76 5.93 -12.89
N ALA A 66 -13.03 5.76 -12.54
CA ALA A 66 -13.45 5.10 -11.29
C ALA A 66 -12.93 3.66 -11.20
N MET A 67 -13.07 2.88 -12.27
CA MET A 67 -12.59 1.49 -12.34
C MET A 67 -11.08 1.41 -12.20
N LYS A 68 -10.33 2.37 -12.74
CA LYS A 68 -8.87 2.45 -12.56
C LYS A 68 -8.50 2.59 -11.07
N LEU A 69 -9.12 3.54 -10.36
CA LEU A 69 -8.90 3.73 -8.92
C LEU A 69 -9.38 2.52 -8.09
N ALA A 70 -10.55 1.98 -8.42
CA ALA A 70 -11.11 0.81 -7.76
C ALA A 70 -10.19 -0.42 -7.89
N THR A 71 -9.65 -0.65 -9.10
CA THR A 71 -8.69 -1.75 -9.37
C THR A 71 -7.42 -1.57 -8.55
N LEU A 72 -6.84 -0.36 -8.53
CA LEU A 72 -5.65 -0.07 -7.73
C LEU A 72 -5.89 -0.38 -6.24
N LEU A 73 -7.05 0.01 -5.73
CA LEU A 73 -7.43 -0.21 -4.35
C LEU A 73 -7.64 -1.70 -4.03
N ILE A 74 -8.25 -2.46 -4.94
CA ILE A 74 -8.42 -3.91 -4.81
C ILE A 74 -7.06 -4.60 -4.82
N CYS A 75 -6.13 -4.21 -5.70
CA CYS A 75 -4.77 -4.75 -5.75
C CYS A 75 -4.01 -4.51 -4.44
N VAL A 76 -4.09 -3.29 -3.89
CA VAL A 76 -3.51 -2.95 -2.57
C VAL A 76 -4.17 -3.77 -1.46
N GLY A 77 -5.49 -3.93 -1.51
CA GLY A 77 -6.24 -4.74 -0.55
C GLY A 77 -5.87 -6.22 -0.59
N ALA A 78 -5.66 -6.77 -1.80
CA ALA A 78 -5.21 -8.14 -2.00
C ALA A 78 -3.80 -8.36 -1.46
N ALA A 79 -2.86 -7.45 -1.79
CA ALA A 79 -1.49 -7.50 -1.27
C ALA A 79 -1.47 -7.48 0.28
N ASN A 80 -2.24 -6.58 0.90
CA ASN A 80 -2.34 -6.48 2.35
C ASN A 80 -3.06 -7.69 3.00
N ALA A 81 -3.93 -8.38 2.27
CA ALA A 81 -4.58 -9.60 2.76
C ALA A 81 -3.64 -10.81 2.73
N LEU A 82 -2.73 -10.87 1.77
CA LEU A 82 -1.71 -11.92 1.64
C LEU A 82 -0.49 -11.67 2.54
N ALA A 83 -0.19 -10.41 2.87
CA ALA A 83 0.96 -10.05 3.68
C ALA A 83 0.73 -10.33 5.17
N ASN A 84 1.57 -11.18 5.77
CA ASN A 84 1.66 -11.27 7.22
C ASN A 84 2.65 -10.21 7.73
N PRO A 85 2.23 -9.24 8.56
CA PRO A 85 3.08 -8.15 9.04
C PRO A 85 4.33 -8.66 9.77
N SER A 86 4.21 -9.75 10.53
CA SER A 86 5.36 -10.36 11.22
C SER A 86 6.37 -10.99 10.25
N ARG A 87 5.91 -11.56 9.12
CA ARG A 87 6.80 -12.09 8.08
C ARG A 87 7.46 -10.94 7.31
N LEU A 88 6.72 -9.87 7.02
CA LEU A 88 7.26 -8.70 6.33
C LEU A 88 8.40 -8.04 7.13
N LEU A 89 8.26 -7.97 8.46
CA LEU A 89 9.33 -7.50 9.34
C LEU A 89 10.56 -8.42 9.34
N LYS A 90 10.38 -9.74 9.20
CA LYS A 90 11.50 -10.68 9.05
C LYS A 90 12.25 -10.52 7.73
N SER A 91 11.57 -10.06 6.68
CA SER A 91 12.17 -9.79 5.37
C SER A 91 12.89 -8.44 5.27
N LEU A 92 12.78 -7.58 6.29
CA LEU A 92 13.51 -6.31 6.28
C LEU A 92 15.03 -6.54 6.24
N PRO A 93 15.77 -5.71 5.48
CA PRO A 93 17.23 -5.79 5.44
C PRO A 93 17.80 -5.56 6.83
N GLY A 94 18.96 -6.18 7.12
CA GLY A 94 19.63 -6.03 8.42
C GLY A 94 19.94 -4.57 8.79
N ALA A 95 20.08 -3.68 7.80
CA ALA A 95 20.24 -2.24 8.03
C ALA A 95 19.10 -1.63 8.88
N LEU A 96 17.91 -2.21 8.83
CA LEU A 96 16.72 -1.77 9.56
C LEU A 96 16.45 -2.64 10.79
N TYR A 97 17.42 -3.41 11.28
CA TYR A 97 17.20 -4.36 12.38
C TYR A 97 16.66 -3.68 13.64
N GLU A 98 17.24 -2.56 14.06
CA GLU A 98 16.80 -1.82 15.24
C GLU A 98 15.35 -1.34 15.11
N MET A 99 15.01 -0.76 13.95
CA MET A 99 13.64 -0.38 13.61
C MET A 99 12.70 -1.59 13.56
N GLY A 100 13.14 -2.70 12.96
CA GLY A 100 12.38 -3.93 12.86
C GLY A 100 12.05 -4.52 14.23
N VAL A 101 13.03 -4.56 15.14
CA VAL A 101 12.84 -4.98 16.54
C VAL A 101 11.83 -4.05 17.23
N ALA A 102 11.99 -2.73 17.11
CA ALA A 102 11.04 -1.78 17.69
C ALA A 102 9.61 -2.00 17.19
N VAL A 103 9.42 -2.24 15.89
CA VAL A 103 8.10 -2.51 15.32
C VAL A 103 7.54 -3.86 15.77
N VAL A 104 8.36 -4.93 15.80
CA VAL A 104 7.92 -6.24 16.31
C VAL A 104 7.47 -6.15 17.76
N VAL A 105 8.24 -5.43 18.59
CA VAL A 105 7.91 -5.17 19.99
C VAL A 105 6.60 -4.38 20.10
N ALA A 106 6.43 -3.32 19.31
CA ALA A 106 5.21 -2.53 19.27
C ALA A 106 3.99 -3.36 18.85
N LEU A 107 4.11 -4.19 17.80
CA LEU A 107 3.05 -5.08 17.34
C LEU A 107 2.66 -6.14 18.38
N THR A 108 3.61 -6.55 19.23
CA THR A 108 3.35 -7.50 20.31
C THR A 108 2.70 -6.82 21.51
N PHE A 109 3.09 -5.58 21.84
CA PHE A 109 2.52 -4.84 22.96
C PHE A 109 1.16 -4.20 22.65
N ALA A 110 0.90 -3.80 21.41
CA ALA A 110 -0.37 -3.18 21.02
C ALA A 110 -1.61 -3.99 21.44
N PRO A 111 -1.74 -5.30 21.16
CA PRO A 111 -2.91 -6.08 21.61
C PRO A 111 -2.99 -6.18 23.14
N ASN A 112 -1.85 -6.27 23.83
CA ASN A 112 -1.81 -6.32 25.29
C ASN A 112 -2.31 -5.01 25.92
N LEU A 113 -1.88 -3.86 25.38
CA LEU A 113 -2.37 -2.55 25.83
C LEU A 113 -3.86 -2.38 25.60
N ILE A 114 -4.39 -2.86 24.46
CA ILE A 114 -5.83 -2.83 24.19
C ILE A 114 -6.59 -3.69 25.22
N ALA A 115 -6.07 -4.87 25.56
CA ALA A 115 -6.66 -5.73 26.57
C ALA A 115 -6.64 -5.08 27.96
N ASP A 116 -5.56 -4.42 28.35
CA ASP A 116 -5.46 -3.66 29.61
C ASP A 116 -6.45 -2.51 29.66
N VAL A 117 -6.55 -1.73 28.58
CA VAL A 117 -7.54 -0.64 28.45
C VAL A 117 -8.96 -1.18 28.62
N ARG A 118 -9.28 -2.31 27.98
CA ARG A 118 -10.61 -2.94 28.08
C ARG A 118 -10.89 -3.43 29.51
N ARG A 119 -9.93 -4.09 30.15
CA ARG A 119 -10.02 -4.53 31.56
C ARG A 119 -10.25 -3.36 32.50
N LEU A 120 -9.48 -2.28 32.32
CA LEU A 120 -9.57 -1.10 33.20
C LEU A 120 -10.88 -0.34 33.00
N ARG A 121 -11.37 -0.22 31.76
CA ARG A 121 -12.71 0.34 31.49
C ARG A 121 -13.81 -0.49 32.15
N ALA A 122 -13.75 -1.81 32.04
CA ALA A 122 -14.72 -2.72 32.67
C ALA A 122 -14.73 -2.58 34.21
N ALA A 123 -13.55 -2.58 34.84
CA ALA A 123 -13.41 -2.41 36.29
C ALA A 123 -13.98 -1.06 36.78
N ARG A 124 -13.84 0.01 35.99
CA ARG A 124 -14.39 1.32 36.35
C ARG A 124 -15.90 1.40 36.16
N ARG A 125 -16.45 0.75 35.13
CA ARG A 125 -17.90 0.60 34.95
C ARG A 125 -18.54 -0.09 36.15
N LEU A 126 -17.91 -1.14 36.67
CA LEU A 126 -18.37 -1.83 37.89
C LEU A 126 -18.31 -0.94 39.15
N ARG A 127 -17.45 0.08 39.16
CA ARG A 127 -17.33 1.05 40.26
C ARG A 127 -18.22 2.29 40.07
N GLY A 128 -19.13 2.29 39.10
CA GLY A 128 -20.01 3.43 38.78
C GLY A 128 -19.26 4.68 38.32
N ARG A 129 -17.99 4.54 37.92
CA ARG A 129 -17.16 5.68 37.49
C ARG A 129 -17.34 5.93 35.99
N PRO A 130 -17.49 7.19 35.55
CA PRO A 130 -17.63 7.51 34.14
C PRO A 130 -16.37 7.09 33.38
N ASP A 131 -16.54 6.40 32.26
CA ASP A 131 -15.45 5.89 31.43
C ASP A 131 -15.29 6.62 30.10
N SER A 132 -16.16 7.59 29.82
CA SER A 132 -16.16 8.46 28.64
C SER A 132 -15.61 9.86 28.94
N GLY A 133 -15.17 10.56 27.89
CA GLY A 133 -14.64 11.94 27.96
C GLY A 133 -13.15 12.04 28.31
N VAL A 134 -12.63 13.27 28.30
CA VAL A 134 -11.19 13.58 28.48
C VAL A 134 -10.70 13.14 29.87
N ARG A 135 -11.48 13.37 30.92
CA ARG A 135 -11.18 12.89 32.29
C ARG A 135 -11.18 11.36 32.36
N GLY A 136 -12.14 10.71 31.70
CA GLY A 136 -12.19 9.26 31.61
C GLY A 136 -10.97 8.68 30.90
N LEU A 137 -10.50 9.35 29.83
CA LEU A 137 -9.30 8.98 29.08
C LEU A 137 -8.03 9.13 29.91
N LEU A 138 -7.81 10.26 30.57
CA LEU A 138 -6.63 10.48 31.44
C LEU A 138 -6.56 9.42 32.55
N GLN A 139 -7.70 9.09 33.16
CA GLN A 139 -7.77 8.10 34.24
C GLN A 139 -7.61 6.64 33.76
N VAL A 140 -7.77 6.32 32.46
CA VAL A 140 -7.38 4.99 31.90
C VAL A 140 -5.94 5.04 31.41
N GLY A 141 -5.59 6.14 30.77
CA GLY A 141 -4.32 6.32 30.10
C GLY A 141 -3.17 6.25 31.09
N LEU A 142 -3.26 6.96 32.22
CA LEU A 142 -2.16 7.02 33.18
C LEU A 142 -1.78 5.62 33.73
N PRO A 143 -2.71 4.78 34.24
CA PRO A 143 -2.35 3.43 34.70
C PRO A 143 -1.88 2.50 33.57
N VAL A 144 -2.42 2.66 32.36
CA VAL A 144 -1.99 1.84 31.21
C VAL A 144 -0.58 2.23 30.76
N LEU A 145 -0.23 3.53 30.82
CA LEU A 145 1.11 4.01 30.54
C LEU A 145 2.11 3.55 31.61
N GLU A 146 1.73 3.61 32.88
CA GLU A 146 2.53 3.07 33.98
C GLU A 146 2.82 1.58 33.76
N GLY A 147 1.79 0.75 33.53
CA GLY A 147 1.97 -0.66 33.22
C GLY A 147 2.68 -0.93 31.88
N ALA A 148 2.66 0.00 30.93
CA ALA A 148 3.47 -0.08 29.71
C ALA A 148 4.95 0.21 29.99
N LEU A 149 5.25 1.17 30.86
CA LEU A 149 6.61 1.53 31.28
C LEU A 149 7.25 0.40 32.09
N GLU A 150 6.53 -0.20 33.03
CA GLU A 150 7.03 -1.35 33.79
C GLU A 150 7.39 -2.52 32.85
N ARG A 151 6.52 -2.83 31.89
CA ARG A 151 6.78 -3.87 30.89
C ARG A 151 7.90 -3.53 29.93
N SER A 152 8.06 -2.27 29.54
CA SER A 152 9.16 -1.86 28.67
C SER A 152 10.51 -1.98 29.38
N VAL A 153 10.58 -1.60 30.67
CA VAL A 153 11.77 -1.78 31.52
C VAL A 153 12.09 -3.26 31.71
N ALA A 154 11.09 -4.08 32.04
CA ALA A 154 11.29 -5.53 32.18
C ALA A 154 11.75 -6.19 30.87
N LEU A 155 11.18 -5.78 29.72
CA LEU A 155 11.62 -6.27 28.42
C LEU A 155 13.04 -5.82 28.11
N ALA A 156 13.39 -4.56 28.37
CA ALA A 156 14.74 -4.03 28.14
C ALA A 156 15.78 -4.83 28.95
N ALA A 157 15.52 -5.10 30.23
CA ALA A 157 16.39 -5.92 31.07
C ALA A 157 16.54 -7.36 30.53
N ALA A 158 15.44 -7.98 30.09
CA ALA A 158 15.47 -9.31 29.49
C ALA A 158 16.21 -9.35 28.14
N MET A 159 16.13 -8.26 27.35
CA MET A 159 16.84 -8.12 26.09
C MET A 159 18.35 -7.97 26.31
N ASP A 160 18.75 -7.15 27.28
CA ASP A 160 20.16 -6.95 27.65
C ASP A 160 20.80 -8.25 28.17
N ALA A 161 20.09 -8.99 29.03
CA ALA A 161 20.54 -10.31 29.51
C ALA A 161 20.75 -11.34 28.38
N ARG A 162 19.98 -11.24 27.28
CA ARG A 162 20.13 -12.08 26.08
C ARG A 162 21.18 -11.55 25.09
N GLY A 163 21.84 -10.43 25.41
CA GLY A 163 22.87 -9.81 24.57
C GLY A 163 22.34 -9.03 23.37
N TYR A 164 21.07 -8.62 23.37
CA TYR A 164 20.55 -7.68 22.37
C TYR A 164 21.26 -6.32 22.49
N GLY A 165 21.40 -5.60 21.37
CA GLY A 165 22.05 -4.28 21.34
C GLY A 165 23.56 -4.31 21.08
N ARG A 166 24.20 -5.49 21.06
CA ARG A 166 25.59 -5.61 20.59
C ARG A 166 25.65 -5.39 19.08
N THR A 167 26.15 -4.23 18.68
CA THR A 167 26.43 -3.92 17.28
C THR A 167 27.79 -4.48 16.87
N ALA A 168 27.89 -4.98 15.63
CA ALA A 168 29.20 -5.33 15.08
C ALA A 168 30.04 -4.05 14.95
N GLN A 169 31.30 -4.09 15.40
CA GLN A 169 32.25 -3.00 15.17
C GLN A 169 32.55 -2.92 13.67
N VAL A 170 31.98 -1.92 13.01
CA VAL A 170 32.06 -1.77 11.54
C VAL A 170 32.94 -0.56 11.22
N PRO A 171 33.89 -0.67 10.27
CA PRO A 171 34.75 0.44 9.88
C PRO A 171 33.97 1.71 9.52
N THR A 172 34.49 2.87 9.90
CA THR A 172 33.91 4.19 9.62
C THR A 172 33.67 4.42 8.12
N ALA A 173 34.55 3.89 7.27
CA ALA A 173 34.41 3.93 5.81
C ALA A 173 33.12 3.23 5.35
N VAL A 174 32.87 2.01 5.82
CA VAL A 174 31.63 1.27 5.52
C VAL A 174 30.41 2.02 6.04
N ARG A 175 30.53 2.72 7.18
CA ARG A 175 29.44 3.56 7.71
C ARG A 175 29.07 4.69 6.76
N ARG A 176 30.08 5.44 6.29
CA ARG A 176 29.89 6.58 5.38
C ARG A 176 29.42 6.13 4.01
N THR A 177 29.97 5.05 3.44
CA THR A 177 29.53 4.53 2.13
C THR A 177 28.09 4.03 2.18
N THR A 178 27.68 3.36 3.26
CA THR A 178 26.28 2.98 3.45
C THR A 178 25.37 4.21 3.43
N ALA A 179 25.69 5.24 4.22
CA ALA A 179 24.89 6.46 4.30
C ALA A 179 24.82 7.20 2.96
N ALA A 180 25.96 7.33 2.26
CA ALA A 180 26.04 7.94 0.95
C ALA A 180 25.23 7.17 -0.10
N LEU A 181 25.34 5.83 -0.12
CA LEU A 181 24.56 4.97 -1.02
C LEU A 181 23.06 5.03 -0.74
N THR A 182 22.65 5.01 0.52
CA THR A 182 21.22 5.09 0.88
C THR A 182 20.62 6.46 0.57
N LEU A 183 21.31 7.55 0.95
CA LEU A 183 20.81 8.90 0.70
C LEU A 183 20.88 9.26 -0.78
N GLY A 184 22.02 8.97 -1.43
CA GLY A 184 22.20 9.18 -2.86
C GLY A 184 21.24 8.33 -3.70
N GLY A 185 21.00 7.08 -3.29
CA GLY A 185 20.01 6.21 -3.91
C GLY A 185 18.59 6.76 -3.79
N LEU A 186 18.19 7.21 -2.59
CA LEU A 186 16.87 7.81 -2.37
C LEU A 186 16.67 9.09 -3.18
N LEU A 187 17.69 9.96 -3.22
CA LEU A 187 17.68 11.15 -4.08
C LEU A 187 17.61 10.79 -5.57
N GLY A 188 18.33 9.74 -5.99
CA GLY A 188 18.28 9.21 -7.35
C GLY A 188 16.89 8.67 -7.72
N VAL A 189 16.21 7.99 -6.79
CA VAL A 189 14.82 7.54 -6.98
C VAL A 189 13.87 8.73 -7.15
N CYS A 190 14.01 9.77 -6.31
CA CYS A 190 13.22 10.99 -6.44
C CYS A 190 13.47 11.67 -7.79
N ALA A 191 14.74 11.85 -8.17
CA ALA A 191 15.12 12.49 -9.43
C ALA A 191 14.69 11.67 -10.66
N GLY A 192 14.81 10.34 -10.62
CA GLY A 192 14.38 9.44 -11.68
C GLY A 192 12.86 9.43 -11.85
N THR A 193 12.12 9.37 -10.74
CA THR A 193 10.65 9.46 -10.75
C THR A 193 10.18 10.81 -11.30
N TYR A 194 10.82 11.89 -10.86
CA TYR A 194 10.56 13.23 -11.41
C TYR A 194 10.83 13.26 -12.91
N GLY A 195 11.98 12.75 -13.36
CA GLY A 195 12.32 12.64 -14.78
C GLY A 195 11.24 11.93 -15.60
N LEU A 196 10.72 10.80 -15.12
CA LEU A 196 9.64 10.06 -15.77
C LEU A 196 8.31 10.84 -15.89
N LEU A 197 8.08 11.82 -15.03
CA LEU A 197 6.90 12.67 -15.06
C LEU A 197 7.06 13.88 -15.98
N THR A 198 8.28 14.20 -16.42
CA THR A 198 8.56 15.33 -17.31
C THR A 198 8.64 14.91 -18.78
N ALA A 199 8.19 15.78 -19.69
CA ALA A 199 8.29 15.55 -21.14
C ALA A 199 9.75 15.42 -21.64
N ALA A 200 10.69 16.11 -20.97
CA ALA A 200 12.11 16.09 -21.30
C ALA A 200 12.88 14.90 -20.69
N GLY A 201 12.26 14.14 -19.79
CA GLY A 201 12.92 13.09 -19.00
C GLY A 201 12.84 11.68 -19.57
N GLY A 202 12.34 11.51 -20.79
CA GLY A 202 12.22 10.19 -21.43
C GLY A 202 13.53 9.42 -21.55
N THR A 203 14.68 10.10 -21.70
CA THR A 203 15.99 9.45 -21.88
C THR A 203 16.74 9.21 -20.57
N TYR A 204 16.67 10.13 -19.61
CA TYR A 204 17.42 10.04 -18.35
C TYR A 204 16.60 9.53 -17.16
N GLY A 205 15.27 9.58 -17.19
CA GLY A 205 14.41 9.20 -16.06
C GLY A 205 14.58 7.73 -15.66
N ILE A 206 14.50 6.81 -16.63
CA ILE A 206 14.69 5.37 -16.41
C ILE A 206 16.10 5.05 -15.87
N PRO A 207 17.21 5.44 -16.54
CA PRO A 207 18.54 5.07 -16.05
C PRO A 207 18.84 5.69 -14.67
N VAL A 208 18.44 6.94 -14.42
CA VAL A 208 18.60 7.57 -13.10
C VAL A 208 17.80 6.83 -12.02
N LEU A 209 16.56 6.40 -12.34
CA LEU A 209 15.75 5.61 -11.42
C LEU A 209 16.41 4.26 -11.12
N VAL A 210 16.89 3.54 -12.14
CA VAL A 210 17.57 2.24 -11.99
C VAL A 210 18.83 2.37 -11.14
N VAL A 211 19.67 3.38 -11.42
CA VAL A 211 20.89 3.66 -10.63
C VAL A 211 20.53 4.05 -9.19
N GLY A 212 19.50 4.87 -9.00
CA GLY A 212 19.00 5.25 -7.67
C GLY A 212 18.52 4.06 -6.85
N VAL A 213 17.70 3.18 -7.45
CA VAL A 213 17.23 1.94 -6.82
C VAL A 213 18.42 1.02 -6.51
N ALA A 214 19.34 0.81 -7.45
CA ALA A 214 20.52 -0.02 -7.24
C ALA A 214 21.41 0.50 -6.11
N ALA A 215 21.65 1.82 -6.06
CA ALA A 215 22.41 2.46 -4.99
C ALA A 215 21.70 2.32 -3.62
N ALA A 216 20.38 2.51 -3.56
CA ALA A 216 19.61 2.34 -2.34
C ALA A 216 19.65 0.88 -1.84
N LEU A 217 19.48 -0.10 -2.74
CA LEU A 217 19.58 -1.52 -2.42
C LEU A 217 20.99 -1.91 -1.98
N ALA A 218 22.03 -1.41 -2.65
CA ALA A 218 23.42 -1.62 -2.26
C ALA A 218 23.71 -1.04 -0.87
N GLY A 219 23.20 0.16 -0.58
CA GLY A 219 23.27 0.78 0.75
C GLY A 219 22.60 -0.09 1.81
N LEU A 220 21.37 -0.57 1.58
CA LEU A 220 20.66 -1.46 2.49
C LEU A 220 21.39 -2.80 2.70
N TRP A 221 21.96 -3.37 1.64
CA TRP A 221 22.70 -4.62 1.70
C TRP A 221 24.01 -4.47 2.49
N LEU A 222 24.77 -3.39 2.23
CA LEU A 222 26.00 -3.08 2.96
C LEU A 222 25.71 -2.80 4.44
N GLY A 223 24.60 -2.09 4.73
CA GLY A 223 24.12 -1.87 6.08
C GLY A 223 23.67 -3.16 6.79
N GLY A 224 23.21 -4.17 6.03
CA GLY A 224 22.83 -5.47 6.57
C GLY A 224 23.99 -6.27 7.17
N ARG A 225 25.22 -6.05 6.68
CA ARG A 225 26.44 -6.71 7.18
C ARG A 225 26.80 -6.33 8.62
N ARG A 226 26.15 -5.30 9.19
CA ARG A 226 26.37 -4.85 10.58
C ARG A 226 25.63 -5.69 11.62
N THR A 227 24.71 -6.55 11.18
CA THR A 227 23.87 -7.35 12.09
C THR A 227 24.50 -8.70 12.37
N VAL A 228 24.87 -8.95 13.61
CA VAL A 228 25.31 -10.27 14.07
C VAL A 228 24.08 -11.16 14.21
N ARG A 229 23.90 -12.14 13.32
CA ARG A 229 22.83 -13.14 13.40
C ARG A 229 23.42 -14.46 13.91
N SER A 230 23.02 -14.91 15.10
CA SER A 230 23.54 -16.14 15.73
C SER A 230 22.90 -17.43 15.18
N ARG A 231 21.62 -17.39 14.82
CA ARG A 231 20.91 -18.46 14.07
C ARG A 231 19.81 -17.86 13.21
N TYR A 232 20.08 -17.70 11.92
CA TYR A 232 19.06 -17.33 10.93
C TYR A 232 18.61 -18.60 10.22
N ARG A 233 17.32 -18.95 10.33
CA ARG A 233 16.70 -19.99 9.50
C ARG A 233 16.03 -19.29 8.31
N PRO A 234 16.67 -19.23 7.13
CA PRO A 234 16.10 -18.55 5.98
C PRO A 234 14.80 -19.23 5.55
N ASP A 235 13.80 -18.43 5.19
CA ASP A 235 12.64 -18.92 4.44
C ASP A 235 13.14 -19.24 3.03
N ARG A 236 13.14 -20.52 2.65
CA ARG A 236 13.64 -20.96 1.35
C ARG A 236 12.60 -20.65 0.27
N TRP A 237 12.98 -19.89 -0.74
CA TRP A 237 12.14 -19.69 -1.93
C TRP A 237 12.01 -21.01 -2.69
N GLY A 238 10.82 -21.60 -2.65
CA GLY A 238 10.49 -22.75 -3.50
C GLY A 238 10.19 -22.34 -4.94
N ALA A 239 10.09 -23.32 -5.85
CA ALA A 239 9.71 -23.10 -7.24
C ALA A 239 8.39 -22.32 -7.39
N ARG A 240 7.42 -22.59 -6.50
CA ARG A 240 6.14 -21.86 -6.48
C ARG A 240 6.31 -20.37 -6.18
N ALA A 241 7.19 -19.99 -5.27
CA ALA A 241 7.45 -18.58 -4.97
C ALA A 241 8.01 -17.85 -6.20
N TRP A 242 8.97 -18.49 -6.88
CA TRP A 242 9.53 -17.99 -8.14
C TRP A 242 8.48 -17.87 -9.25
N LEU A 243 7.58 -18.84 -9.39
CA LEU A 243 6.50 -18.78 -10.38
C LEU A 243 5.53 -17.63 -10.10
N VAL A 244 5.14 -17.41 -8.84
CA VAL A 244 4.24 -16.32 -8.46
C VAL A 244 4.90 -14.94 -8.65
N THR A 245 6.16 -14.80 -8.25
CA THR A 245 6.88 -13.54 -8.48
C THR A 245 7.12 -13.31 -9.97
N GLY A 246 7.52 -14.36 -10.69
CA GLY A 246 7.77 -14.33 -12.12
C GLY A 246 6.53 -13.98 -12.94
N SER A 247 5.35 -14.52 -12.60
CA SER A 247 4.11 -14.18 -13.29
C SER A 247 3.75 -12.70 -13.11
N GLY A 248 3.91 -12.16 -11.90
CA GLY A 248 3.68 -10.72 -11.65
C GLY A 248 4.66 -9.82 -12.41
N VAL A 249 5.95 -10.16 -12.41
CA VAL A 249 6.98 -9.42 -13.17
C VAL A 249 6.72 -9.50 -14.68
N ALA A 250 6.33 -10.67 -15.20
CA ALA A 250 6.01 -10.86 -16.60
C ALA A 250 4.81 -10.01 -17.04
N VAL A 251 3.72 -9.99 -16.25
CA VAL A 251 2.55 -9.15 -16.51
C VAL A 251 2.95 -7.66 -16.53
N ALA A 252 3.72 -7.21 -15.53
CA ALA A 252 4.16 -5.83 -15.44
C ALA A 252 5.03 -5.42 -16.63
N ALA A 253 5.99 -6.26 -17.03
CA ALA A 253 6.85 -6.01 -18.19
C ALA A 253 6.08 -6.00 -19.51
N ALA A 254 5.13 -6.93 -19.69
CA ALA A 254 4.31 -7.01 -20.89
C ALA A 254 3.36 -5.80 -21.03
N LEU A 255 2.74 -5.36 -19.92
CA LEU A 255 1.90 -4.15 -19.91
C LEU A 255 2.72 -2.88 -20.11
N PHE A 256 3.93 -2.80 -19.54
CA PHE A 256 4.84 -1.69 -19.79
C PHE A 256 5.24 -1.60 -21.27
N LEU A 257 5.56 -2.75 -21.88
CA LEU A 257 5.89 -2.82 -23.31
C LEU A 257 4.68 -2.45 -24.19
N ALA A 258 3.47 -2.89 -23.82
CA ALA A 258 2.25 -2.50 -24.49
C ALA A 258 2.02 -0.99 -24.42
N ALA A 259 2.17 -0.40 -23.23
CA ALA A 259 2.04 1.05 -23.02
C ALA A 259 3.09 1.85 -23.78
N ALA A 260 4.31 1.33 -23.93
CA ALA A 260 5.38 1.99 -24.67
C ALA A 260 5.19 1.94 -26.19
N ARG A 261 4.58 0.87 -26.72
CA ARG A 261 4.36 0.71 -28.17
C ARG A 261 3.08 1.35 -28.66
N ASP A 262 1.99 1.20 -27.91
CA ASP A 262 0.70 1.74 -28.29
C ASP A 262 -0.06 2.23 -27.04
N PRO A 263 0.24 3.45 -26.57
CA PRO A 263 -0.46 4.05 -25.43
C PRO A 263 -1.96 4.17 -25.68
N ALA A 264 -2.38 4.43 -26.92
CA ALA A 264 -3.77 4.66 -27.27
C ALA A 264 -4.62 3.39 -27.10
N ALA A 265 -4.06 2.21 -27.41
CA ALA A 265 -4.76 0.94 -27.20
C ALA A 265 -5.12 0.63 -25.74
N LEU A 266 -4.42 1.24 -24.76
CA LEU A 266 -4.70 1.08 -23.33
C LEU A 266 -5.62 2.17 -22.76
N HIS A 267 -5.99 3.17 -23.58
CA HIS A 267 -6.85 4.27 -23.22
C HIS A 267 -8.10 4.29 -24.11
N PRO A 268 -9.15 3.54 -23.74
CA PRO A 268 -10.37 3.51 -24.53
C PRO A 268 -10.96 4.92 -24.65
N GLY A 269 -11.14 5.36 -25.90
CA GLY A 269 -11.73 6.66 -26.21
C GLY A 269 -13.19 6.74 -25.77
N VAL A 270 -13.60 7.93 -25.33
CA VAL A 270 -14.98 8.24 -24.94
C VAL A 270 -15.67 9.19 -25.90
N VAL A 271 -14.91 9.83 -26.80
CA VAL A 271 -15.40 10.74 -27.84
C VAL A 271 -14.64 10.42 -29.15
N PRO A 272 -15.31 9.94 -30.22
CA PRO A 272 -16.71 9.51 -30.28
C PRO A 272 -16.96 8.24 -29.45
N LEU A 273 -18.22 8.00 -29.06
CA LEU A 273 -18.61 6.82 -28.29
C LEU A 273 -18.63 5.57 -29.18
N VAL A 274 -17.49 4.88 -29.26
CA VAL A 274 -17.32 3.64 -30.02
C VAL A 274 -16.99 2.51 -29.05
N ALA A 275 -17.46 1.30 -29.36
CA ALA A 275 -17.11 0.12 -28.57
C ALA A 275 -15.58 -0.04 -28.55
N PRO A 276 -14.95 -0.12 -27.37
CA PRO A 276 -13.50 -0.22 -27.28
C PRO A 276 -13.04 -1.55 -27.88
N SER A 277 -12.00 -1.51 -28.71
CA SER A 277 -11.33 -2.71 -29.16
C SER A 277 -10.56 -3.32 -27.98
N LEU A 278 -10.68 -4.64 -27.80
CA LEU A 278 -9.93 -5.34 -26.76
C LEU A 278 -8.54 -5.70 -27.32
N PRO A 279 -7.45 -5.09 -26.83
CA PRO A 279 -6.12 -5.44 -27.29
C PRO A 279 -5.79 -6.85 -26.76
N LEU A 280 -5.76 -7.82 -27.67
CA LEU A 280 -5.63 -9.25 -27.33
C LEU A 280 -4.33 -9.58 -26.61
N TRP A 281 -3.23 -8.91 -26.98
CA TRP A 281 -1.92 -9.12 -26.37
C TRP A 281 -1.86 -8.68 -24.88
N PRO A 282 -2.21 -7.43 -24.52
CA PRO A 282 -2.34 -7.02 -23.11
C PRO A 282 -3.33 -7.88 -22.33
N ALA A 283 -4.47 -8.26 -22.94
CA ALA A 283 -5.44 -9.14 -22.30
C ALA A 283 -4.83 -10.51 -21.96
N ALA A 284 -4.11 -11.12 -22.91
CA ALA A 284 -3.38 -12.38 -22.69
C ALA A 284 -2.28 -12.24 -21.62
N ALA A 285 -1.58 -11.10 -21.59
CA ALA A 285 -0.58 -10.84 -20.56
C ALA A 285 -1.19 -10.82 -19.15
N ILE A 286 -2.38 -10.23 -18.97
CA ILE A 286 -3.09 -10.22 -17.67
C ILE A 286 -3.47 -11.64 -17.24
N LEU A 287 -3.83 -12.53 -18.16
CA LEU A 287 -4.14 -13.93 -17.85
C LEU A 287 -2.96 -14.69 -17.24
N VAL A 288 -1.72 -14.34 -17.61
CA VAL A 288 -0.50 -14.90 -16.97
C VAL A 288 -0.50 -14.59 -15.46
N GLY A 289 -1.06 -13.46 -15.06
CA GLY A 289 -1.22 -13.08 -13.66
C GLY A 289 -2.16 -13.98 -12.86
N LEU A 290 -2.96 -14.82 -13.53
CA LEU A 290 -3.85 -15.81 -12.90
C LEU A 290 -3.14 -17.14 -12.60
N LEU A 291 -1.92 -17.37 -13.11
CA LEU A 291 -1.15 -18.58 -12.84
C LEU A 291 -1.01 -18.93 -11.34
N PRO A 292 -0.76 -17.96 -10.42
CA PRO A 292 -0.72 -18.24 -8.99
C PRO A 292 -1.97 -18.92 -8.45
N ALA A 293 -3.16 -18.58 -8.96
CA ALA A 293 -4.42 -19.14 -8.50
C ALA A 293 -4.53 -20.66 -8.76
N LEU A 294 -3.85 -21.16 -9.77
CA LEU A 294 -3.82 -22.59 -10.14
C LEU A 294 -2.64 -23.34 -9.48
N LEU A 295 -1.52 -22.64 -9.25
CA LEU A 295 -0.26 -23.26 -8.81
C LEU A 295 -0.07 -23.24 -7.29
N THR A 296 -0.80 -22.38 -6.57
CA THR A 296 -0.70 -22.26 -5.11
C THR A 296 -1.72 -23.15 -4.41
N PRO A 297 -1.32 -23.85 -3.33
CA PRO A 297 -2.26 -24.69 -2.58
C PRO A 297 -3.30 -23.80 -1.89
N ALA A 298 -4.53 -24.33 -1.77
CA ALA A 298 -5.58 -23.68 -1.00
C ALA A 298 -5.08 -23.41 0.43
N PRO A 299 -5.41 -22.24 1.01
CA PRO A 299 -5.02 -21.94 2.39
C PRO A 299 -5.56 -23.03 3.31
N GLU A 300 -4.67 -23.64 4.10
CA GLU A 300 -5.08 -24.53 5.19
C GLU A 300 -6.03 -23.74 6.08
N THR A 301 -7.31 -24.11 6.06
CA THR A 301 -8.29 -23.53 6.96
C THR A 301 -7.86 -23.94 8.35
N ALA A 302 -7.37 -22.97 9.14
CA ALA A 302 -6.95 -23.21 10.52
C ALA A 302 -8.06 -24.02 11.21
N ALA A 303 -7.73 -25.26 11.57
CA ALA A 303 -8.65 -26.16 12.24
C ALA A 303 -9.21 -25.41 13.44
N LYS A 304 -10.53 -25.24 13.45
CA LYS A 304 -11.28 -24.62 14.53
C LYS A 304 -10.94 -25.44 15.79
N GLU A 305 -10.20 -24.86 16.73
CA GLU A 305 -9.99 -25.50 18.04
C GLU A 305 -11.36 -25.88 18.60
N PRO A 306 -11.58 -27.15 18.99
CA PRO A 306 -12.83 -27.54 19.62
C PRO A 306 -12.95 -26.78 20.94
N SER A 307 -14.07 -26.07 21.05
CA SER A 307 -14.52 -25.33 22.24
C SER A 307 -14.69 -26.22 23.46
#